data_AF-A0A7S7UAJ1-F1
#
_entry.id   AF-A0A7S7UAJ1-F1
#
_cell.length_a   1.000
_cell.length_b   1.000
_cell.length_c   1.000
_cell.angle_alpha   90.00
_cell.angle_beta   90.00
_cell.angle_gamma   90.00
#
_symmetry.space_group_name_H-M   'P 1'
#
loop_
_entity.id
_entity.type
_entity.pdbx_description
1 polymer ?
#
loop_
_entity_poly.entity_id
_entity_poly.type
_entity_poly.pdbx_seq_one_letter_code
_entity_poly.pdbx_strand_id
1 'polypeptide(L)'
;MPRVMQEAEPFFFNGNDIAVLVLHGFTGTTQSMRYFGQELHRRYGFTVRGPRLAGHGTTPDDMATTGFHDWISSCEEALHELATGGRSVFIAGLSMGGTLALNLAARFSTVVRGIVPINSPIGIFEPPLAELILSKSVPARVPGIGSDIKDPRRPSSPIRSCPSTAHGRCLSWSLRLLQFFPR
;
A
#
# COMPACT_ATOMS: atom_id res chain seq x y z
N MET A 1 15.63 -15.84 -3.29
CA MET A 1 14.74 -14.69 -3.05
C MET A 1 14.60 -13.90 -4.35
N PRO A 2 13.40 -13.42 -4.70
CA PRO A 2 13.18 -12.66 -5.93
C PRO A 2 13.99 -11.36 -5.92
N ARG A 3 14.49 -10.97 -7.10
CA ARG A 3 15.25 -9.72 -7.27
C ARG A 3 14.31 -8.52 -7.04
N VAL A 4 14.68 -7.67 -6.10
CA VAL A 4 13.95 -6.41 -5.83
C VAL A 4 14.34 -5.38 -6.89
N MET A 5 13.34 -4.67 -7.42
CA MET A 5 13.53 -3.54 -8.33
C MET A 5 14.26 -2.40 -7.61
N GLN A 6 15.11 -1.68 -8.32
CA GLN A 6 15.79 -0.51 -7.78
C GLN A 6 14.76 0.50 -7.23
N GLU A 7 15.04 1.06 -6.04
CA GLU A 7 14.19 2.00 -5.29
C GLU A 7 12.92 1.41 -4.67
N ALA A 8 12.63 0.13 -4.92
CA ALA A 8 11.49 -0.57 -4.35
C ALA A 8 11.79 -1.19 -2.98
N GLU A 9 13.01 -1.08 -2.47
CA GLU A 9 13.39 -1.61 -1.16
C GLU A 9 12.50 -1.03 -0.05
N PRO A 10 12.20 -1.78 1.02
CA PRO A 10 11.61 -1.18 2.21
C PRO A 10 12.52 -0.07 2.76
N PHE A 11 11.95 0.84 3.54
CA PHE A 11 12.72 1.87 4.22
C PHE A 11 12.35 1.98 5.68
N PHE A 12 13.35 2.35 6.48
CA PHE A 12 13.21 2.64 7.88
C PHE A 12 14.10 3.83 8.24
N PHE A 13 13.51 4.84 8.85
CA PHE A 13 14.20 6.01 9.37
C PHE A 13 13.91 6.08 10.87
N ASN A 14 14.94 5.88 11.70
CA ASN A 14 14.79 5.90 13.15
C ASN A 14 14.79 7.34 13.67
N GLY A 15 13.78 7.70 14.47
CA GLY A 15 13.59 9.05 14.98
C GLY A 15 13.10 9.03 16.43
N ASN A 16 12.17 9.93 16.75
CA ASN A 16 11.54 10.06 18.06
C ASN A 16 10.42 9.01 18.29
N ASP A 17 9.71 9.13 19.41
CA ASP A 17 8.70 8.18 19.87
C ASP A 17 7.37 8.24 19.08
N ILE A 18 7.24 9.16 18.13
CA ILE A 18 6.13 9.21 17.18
C ILE A 18 6.53 8.41 15.94
N ALA A 19 5.79 7.33 15.68
CA ALA A 19 6.01 6.45 14.55
C ALA A 19 5.00 6.71 13.42
N VAL A 20 5.46 6.67 12.17
CA VAL A 20 4.59 6.74 10.98
C VAL A 20 4.84 5.55 10.07
N LEU A 21 3.81 4.73 9.89
CA LEU A 21 3.76 3.68 8.87
C LEU A 21 3.32 4.30 7.54
N VAL A 22 4.12 4.12 6.48
CA VAL A 22 3.90 4.75 5.17
C VAL A 22 3.64 3.68 4.11
N LEU A 23 2.43 3.65 3.56
CA LEU A 23 1.94 2.57 2.69
C LEU A 23 1.77 3.03 1.23
N HIS A 24 2.33 2.28 0.29
CA HIS A 24 2.17 2.51 -1.14
C HIS A 24 0.89 1.87 -1.71
N GLY A 25 0.51 2.27 -2.92
CA GLY A 25 -0.67 1.77 -3.61
C GLY A 25 -0.45 0.46 -4.39
N PHE A 26 -1.54 -0.05 -4.97
CA PHE A 26 -1.57 -1.24 -5.80
C PHE A 26 -0.70 -1.06 -7.06
N THR A 27 0.07 -2.07 -7.46
CA THR A 27 1.09 -2.04 -8.54
C THR A 27 2.27 -1.09 -8.30
N GLY A 28 2.18 -0.23 -7.28
CA GLY A 28 3.24 0.68 -6.87
C GLY A 28 4.35 -0.01 -6.11
N THR A 29 5.32 0.79 -5.69
CA THR A 29 6.46 0.38 -4.86
C THR A 29 6.69 1.42 -3.77
N THR A 30 7.56 1.11 -2.81
CA THR A 30 7.95 2.04 -1.73
C THR A 30 8.49 3.37 -2.26
N GLN A 31 9.09 3.37 -3.46
CA GLN A 31 9.57 4.57 -4.16
C GLN A 31 8.53 5.70 -4.19
N SER A 32 7.27 5.36 -4.50
CA SER A 32 6.17 6.33 -4.62
C SER A 32 5.92 7.14 -3.35
N MET A 33 6.24 6.56 -2.18
CA MET A 33 6.02 7.17 -0.88
C MET A 33 7.31 7.46 -0.10
N ARG A 34 8.48 7.10 -0.66
CA ARG A 34 9.78 7.25 0.00
C ARG A 34 10.09 8.71 0.29
N TYR A 35 9.87 9.60 -0.68
CA TYR A 35 10.06 11.04 -0.49
C TYR A 35 9.19 11.59 0.64
N PHE A 36 7.92 11.18 0.69
CA PHE A 36 6.99 11.57 1.75
C PHE A 36 7.49 11.11 3.12
N GLY A 37 7.91 9.84 3.25
CA GLY A 37 8.47 9.31 4.50
C GLY A 37 9.77 9.98 4.92
N GLN A 38 10.65 10.29 3.98
CA GLN A 38 11.90 11.02 4.23
C GLN A 38 11.63 12.43 4.76
N GLU A 39 10.67 13.15 4.20
CA GLU A 39 10.34 14.50 4.65
C GLU A 39 9.69 14.52 6.04
N LEU A 40 8.88 13.51 6.37
CA LEU A 40 8.36 13.35 7.74
C LEU A 40 9.48 13.19 8.75
N HIS A 41 10.44 12.31 8.46
CA HIS A 41 11.61 12.12 9.29
C HIS A 41 12.47 13.39 9.38
N ARG A 42 12.82 13.98 8.24
CA ARG A 42 13.72 15.14 8.16
C ARG A 42 13.16 16.40 8.84
N ARG A 43 11.86 16.65 8.71
CA ARG A 43 11.23 17.88 9.21
C ARG A 43 10.77 17.77 10.66
N TYR A 44 10.31 16.60 11.08
CA TYR A 44 9.66 16.42 12.39
C TYR A 44 10.37 15.41 13.29
N GLY A 45 11.42 14.75 12.79
CA GLY A 45 12.18 13.76 13.54
C GLY A 45 11.42 12.47 13.81
N PHE A 46 10.32 12.18 13.09
CA PHE A 46 9.54 10.97 13.32
C PHE A 46 10.32 9.70 13.00
N THR A 47 9.99 8.62 13.71
CA THR A 47 10.35 7.27 13.29
C THR A 47 9.43 6.88 12.14
N VAL A 48 9.97 6.48 10.99
CA VAL A 48 9.17 6.22 9.79
C VAL A 48 9.53 4.88 9.19
N ARG A 49 8.52 4.07 8.84
CA ARG A 49 8.72 2.81 8.12
C ARG A 49 7.82 2.72 6.91
N GLY A 50 8.39 2.34 5.77
CA GLY A 50 7.67 2.01 4.55
C GLY A 50 7.94 0.57 4.15
N PRO A 51 7.05 -0.40 4.46
CA PRO A 51 7.22 -1.77 4.03
C PRO A 51 6.99 -1.89 2.51
N ARG A 52 7.67 -2.87 1.91
CA ARG A 52 7.34 -3.33 0.55
C ARG A 52 6.27 -4.40 0.69
N LEU A 53 5.11 -4.19 0.06
CA LEU A 53 4.01 -5.17 0.11
C LEU A 53 4.39 -6.47 -0.62
N ALA A 54 3.89 -7.60 -0.15
CA ALA A 54 4.13 -8.91 -0.76
C ALA A 54 3.85 -8.90 -2.28
N GLY A 55 4.79 -9.46 -3.06
CA GLY A 55 4.74 -9.50 -4.53
C GLY A 55 4.94 -8.17 -5.24
N HIS A 56 5.02 -7.03 -4.53
CA HIS A 56 5.30 -5.73 -5.13
C HIS A 56 6.81 -5.47 -5.19
N GLY A 57 7.23 -4.62 -6.14
CA GLY A 57 8.62 -4.21 -6.29
C GLY A 57 9.58 -5.31 -6.73
N THR A 58 9.07 -6.38 -7.35
CA THR A 58 9.87 -7.48 -7.91
C THR A 58 9.48 -7.73 -9.37
N THR A 59 8.62 -8.72 -9.64
CA THR A 59 8.11 -9.05 -10.96
C THR A 59 6.58 -9.07 -10.93
N PRO A 60 5.92 -8.82 -12.08
CA PRO A 60 4.48 -9.05 -12.20
C PRO A 60 4.05 -10.47 -11.80
N ASP A 61 4.88 -11.48 -12.03
CA ASP A 61 4.54 -12.88 -11.76
C ASP A 61 4.53 -13.14 -10.25
N ASP A 62 5.46 -12.56 -9.50
CA ASP A 62 5.42 -12.59 -8.03
C ASP A 62 4.13 -11.91 -7.53
N MET A 63 3.76 -10.75 -8.11
CA MET A 63 2.53 -10.05 -7.76
C MET A 63 1.26 -10.86 -8.05
N ALA A 64 1.28 -11.75 -9.06
CA ALA A 64 0.15 -12.62 -9.40
C ALA A 64 -0.14 -13.67 -8.31
N THR A 65 0.90 -14.03 -7.55
CA THR A 65 0.84 -15.05 -6.49
C THR A 65 0.37 -14.50 -5.15
N THR A 66 0.31 -13.18 -4.99
CA THR A 66 -0.08 -12.53 -3.73
C THR A 66 -1.46 -11.88 -3.81
N GLY A 67 -2.08 -11.65 -2.65
CA GLY A 67 -3.36 -10.99 -2.52
C GLY A 67 -3.47 -10.17 -1.23
N PHE A 68 -4.69 -9.70 -0.96
CA PHE A 68 -4.95 -8.77 0.15
C PHE A 68 -4.52 -9.31 1.51
N HIS A 69 -4.62 -10.61 1.77
CA HIS A 69 -4.13 -11.21 3.01
C HIS A 69 -2.61 -11.02 3.18
N ASP A 70 -1.84 -11.24 2.12
CA ASP A 70 -0.38 -11.07 2.15
C ASP A 70 0.02 -9.60 2.31
N TRP A 71 -0.72 -8.69 1.65
CA TRP A 71 -0.47 -7.25 1.75
C TRP A 71 -0.82 -6.71 3.15
N ILE A 72 -1.91 -7.21 3.75
CA ILE A 72 -2.27 -6.91 5.14
C ILE A 72 -1.19 -7.44 6.08
N SER A 73 -0.72 -8.69 5.92
CA SER A 73 0.37 -9.26 6.75
C SER A 73 1.63 -8.40 6.68
N SER A 74 2.02 -7.97 5.47
CA SER A 74 3.18 -7.08 5.27
C SER A 74 3.04 -5.76 6.06
N CYS A 75 1.81 -5.24 6.17
CA CYS A 75 1.54 -4.03 6.95
C CYS A 75 1.47 -4.29 8.45
N GLU A 76 0.94 -5.42 8.89
CA GLU A 76 0.83 -5.81 10.30
C GLU A 76 2.19 -6.05 10.92
N GLU A 77 3.05 -6.82 10.24
CA GLU A 77 4.46 -6.97 10.61
C GLU A 77 5.13 -5.60 10.76
N ALA A 78 4.83 -4.69 9.82
CA ALA A 78 5.36 -3.34 9.85
C ALA A 78 4.89 -2.50 11.04
N LEU A 79 3.59 -2.59 11.34
CA LEU A 79 2.94 -1.93 12.44
C LEU A 79 3.46 -2.45 13.78
N HIS A 80 3.57 -3.77 13.94
CA HIS A 80 4.04 -4.39 15.18
C HIS A 80 5.47 -4.00 15.53
N GLU A 81 6.37 -3.99 14.54
CA GLU A 81 7.74 -3.54 14.76
C GLU A 81 7.79 -2.06 15.17
N LEU A 82 6.98 -1.19 14.57
CA LEU A 82 6.90 0.23 14.96
C LEU A 82 6.30 0.42 16.36
N ALA A 83 5.32 -0.39 16.73
CA ALA A 83 4.66 -0.34 18.03
C ALA A 83 5.52 -0.85 19.20
N THR A 84 6.65 -1.50 18.91
CA THR A 84 7.59 -1.94 19.95
C THR A 84 7.99 -0.76 20.84
N GLY A 85 8.12 -1.00 22.15
CA GLY A 85 8.44 0.04 23.12
C GLY A 85 7.31 1.01 23.44
N GLY A 86 6.06 0.73 23.04
CA GLY A 86 4.89 1.54 23.40
C GLY A 86 4.73 2.82 22.60
N ARG A 87 5.33 2.90 21.40
CA ARG A 87 5.25 4.08 20.53
C ARG A 87 3.84 4.32 20.03
N SER A 88 3.51 5.59 19.86
CA SER A 88 2.28 6.01 19.16
C SER A 88 2.48 5.87 17.65
N VAL A 89 1.62 5.10 16.98
CA VAL A 89 1.73 4.87 15.54
C VAL A 89 0.64 5.62 14.77
N PHE A 90 1.04 6.37 13.75
CA PHE A 90 0.18 6.92 12.71
C PHE A 90 0.38 6.16 11.41
N ILE A 91 -0.63 6.13 10.54
CA ILE A 91 -0.52 5.45 9.23
C ILE A 91 -0.88 6.43 8.12
N ALA A 92 0.02 6.64 7.17
CA ALA A 92 -0.24 7.38 5.93
C ALA A 92 -0.21 6.43 4.74
N GLY A 93 -1.20 6.51 3.84
CA GLY A 93 -1.30 5.53 2.75
C GLY A 93 -1.89 6.09 1.47
N LEU A 94 -1.27 5.78 0.33
CA LEU A 94 -1.72 6.19 -1.00
C LEU A 94 -2.57 5.12 -1.68
N SER A 95 -3.71 5.50 -2.23
CA SER A 95 -4.62 4.60 -2.95
C SER A 95 -4.96 3.36 -2.11
N MET A 96 -4.70 2.15 -2.61
CA MET A 96 -4.81 0.90 -1.84
C MET A 96 -4.10 0.97 -0.48
N GLY A 97 -2.97 1.69 -0.38
CA GLY A 97 -2.25 1.91 0.87
C GLY A 97 -3.09 2.65 1.93
N GLY A 98 -3.95 3.58 1.52
CA GLY A 98 -4.86 4.23 2.48
C GLY A 98 -6.09 3.39 2.80
N THR A 99 -6.54 2.55 1.87
CA THR A 99 -7.50 1.47 2.15
C THR A 99 -6.94 0.48 3.19
N LEU A 100 -5.65 0.16 3.11
CA LEU A 100 -4.94 -0.66 4.12
C LEU A 100 -4.82 0.08 5.45
N ALA A 101 -4.53 1.38 5.44
CA ALA A 101 -4.49 2.20 6.65
C ALA A 101 -5.83 2.19 7.41
N LEU A 102 -6.95 2.30 6.68
CA LEU A 102 -8.30 2.19 7.23
C LEU A 102 -8.54 0.81 7.87
N ASN A 103 -8.15 -0.28 7.20
CA ASN A 103 -8.28 -1.63 7.74
C ASN A 103 -7.48 -1.82 9.05
N LEU A 104 -6.24 -1.35 9.07
CA LEU A 104 -5.37 -1.47 10.25
C LEU A 104 -5.88 -0.63 11.41
N ALA A 105 -6.34 0.59 11.17
CA ALA A 105 -6.88 1.45 12.22
C ALA A 105 -8.12 0.83 12.88
N ALA A 106 -8.99 0.18 12.10
CA ALA A 106 -10.16 -0.52 12.62
C ALA A 106 -9.79 -1.72 13.52
N ARG A 107 -8.72 -2.44 13.17
CA ARG A 107 -8.31 -3.69 13.85
C ARG A 107 -7.34 -3.48 15.01
N PHE A 108 -6.54 -2.42 14.96
CA PHE A 108 -5.47 -2.11 15.91
C PHE A 108 -5.68 -0.75 16.58
N SER A 109 -6.92 -0.45 16.97
CA SER A 109 -7.35 0.85 17.52
C SER A 109 -6.65 1.24 18.83
N THR A 110 -6.06 0.29 19.55
CA THR A 110 -5.25 0.53 20.75
C THR A 110 -3.85 1.06 20.45
N VAL A 111 -3.33 0.78 19.24
CA VAL A 111 -1.96 1.12 18.81
C VAL A 111 -1.97 2.28 17.82
N VAL A 112 -2.92 2.28 16.88
CA VAL A 112 -3.03 3.28 15.82
C VAL A 112 -3.74 4.53 16.34
N ARG A 113 -3.03 5.65 16.40
CA ARG A 113 -3.53 6.93 16.95
C ARG A 113 -4.16 7.84 15.90
N GLY A 114 -3.89 7.60 14.62
CA GLY A 114 -4.48 8.36 13.53
C GLY A 114 -4.06 7.85 12.17
N ILE A 115 -4.84 8.20 11.15
CA ILE A 115 -4.59 7.81 9.76
C ILE A 115 -4.69 9.00 8.81
N VAL A 116 -3.91 8.92 7.73
CA VAL A 116 -3.88 9.88 6.62
C VAL A 116 -4.08 9.11 5.30
N PRO A 117 -5.34 8.78 4.95
CA PRO A 117 -5.64 8.19 3.64
C PRO A 117 -5.48 9.23 2.53
N ILE A 118 -4.76 8.87 1.47
CA ILE A 118 -4.50 9.73 0.31
C ILE A 118 -5.11 9.04 -0.91
N ASN A 119 -6.14 9.64 -1.51
CA ASN A 119 -6.85 9.12 -2.69
C ASN A 119 -7.29 7.65 -2.55
N SER A 120 -7.78 7.26 -1.36
CA SER A 120 -8.08 5.86 -1.05
C SER A 120 -9.41 5.42 -1.65
N PRO A 121 -9.44 4.37 -2.49
CA PRO A 121 -10.70 3.81 -2.96
C PRO A 121 -11.40 3.09 -1.81
N ILE A 122 -12.64 3.51 -1.53
CA ILE A 122 -13.56 2.88 -0.57
C ILE A 122 -14.94 2.74 -1.22
N GLY A 123 -15.56 1.55 -1.10
CA GLY A 123 -16.92 1.31 -1.59
C GLY A 123 -17.03 0.61 -2.95
N ILE A 124 -18.25 0.60 -3.49
CA ILE A 124 -18.61 -0.09 -4.73
C ILE A 124 -18.14 0.74 -5.93
N PHE A 125 -17.23 0.19 -6.73
CA PHE A 125 -16.86 0.81 -8.01
C PHE A 125 -18.08 0.88 -8.92
N GLU A 126 -18.23 1.98 -9.65
CA GLU A 126 -19.25 2.18 -10.67
C GLU A 126 -19.44 0.92 -11.53
N PRO A 127 -20.69 0.53 -11.89
CA PRO A 127 -21.00 -0.74 -12.56
C PRO A 127 -20.08 -1.12 -13.74
N PRO A 128 -19.63 -0.20 -14.62
CA PRO A 128 -18.73 -0.53 -15.72
C PRO A 128 -17.35 -1.03 -15.27
N LEU A 129 -16.84 -0.53 -14.13
CA LEU A 129 -15.56 -0.98 -13.58
C LEU A 129 -15.72 -2.33 -12.89
N ALA A 130 -16.84 -2.55 -12.17
CA ALA A 130 -17.18 -3.85 -11.61
C ALA A 130 -17.34 -4.93 -12.70
N GLU A 131 -17.96 -4.59 -13.84
CA GLU A 131 -18.12 -5.49 -14.98
C GLU A 131 -16.78 -5.82 -15.65
N LEU A 132 -15.89 -4.83 -15.81
CA LEU A 132 -14.52 -5.05 -16.30
C LEU A 132 -13.75 -6.03 -15.38
N ILE A 133 -13.87 -5.87 -14.06
CA ILE A 133 -13.24 -6.74 -13.04
C ILE A 133 -13.75 -8.17 -13.11
N LEU A 134 -15.05 -8.35 -13.33
CA LEU A 134 -15.73 -9.66 -13.28
C LEU A 134 -15.78 -10.35 -14.65
N SER A 135 -15.45 -9.66 -15.74
CA SER A 135 -15.51 -10.22 -17.08
C SER A 135 -14.54 -11.41 -17.25
N LYS A 136 -14.98 -12.47 -17.91
CA LYS A 136 -14.14 -13.65 -18.23
C LYS A 136 -13.12 -13.36 -19.36
N SER A 137 -13.18 -12.18 -19.95
CA SER A 137 -12.43 -11.78 -21.14
C SER A 137 -11.26 -10.84 -20.82
N VAL A 138 -10.92 -10.64 -19.54
CA VAL A 138 -9.80 -9.77 -19.17
C VAL A 138 -8.50 -10.41 -19.69
N PRO A 139 -7.63 -9.65 -20.38
CA PRO A 139 -6.32 -10.12 -20.81
C PRO A 139 -5.53 -10.72 -19.63
N ALA A 140 -4.54 -11.59 -19.86
CA ALA A 140 -3.75 -12.13 -18.75
C ALA A 140 -3.01 -11.04 -17.92
N ARG A 141 -2.71 -9.90 -18.57
CA ARG A 141 -2.07 -8.74 -17.96
C ARG A 141 -2.74 -7.45 -18.46
N VAL A 142 -2.93 -6.50 -17.57
CA VAL A 142 -3.32 -5.12 -17.87
C VAL A 142 -2.14 -4.19 -17.60
N PRO A 143 -2.08 -2.99 -18.21
CA PRO A 143 -1.09 -1.98 -17.83
C PRO A 143 -1.13 -1.74 -16.31
N GLY A 144 0.03 -1.62 -15.68
CA GLY A 144 0.08 -1.21 -14.28
C GLY A 144 -0.51 0.19 -14.10
N ILE A 145 -0.97 0.51 -12.89
CA ILE A 145 -1.43 1.87 -12.60
C ILE A 145 -0.18 2.76 -12.57
N GLY A 146 -0.06 3.61 -13.59
CA GLY A 146 1.04 4.54 -13.75
C GLY A 146 1.02 5.67 -12.71
N SER A 147 2.02 6.55 -12.80
CA SER A 147 2.04 7.79 -12.01
C SER A 147 1.56 8.96 -12.84
N ASP A 148 0.86 9.88 -12.19
CA ASP A 148 0.49 11.18 -12.73
C ASP A 148 1.48 12.30 -12.32
N ILE A 149 2.63 11.95 -11.72
CA ILE A 149 3.66 12.91 -11.33
C ILE A 149 4.11 13.69 -12.57
N LYS A 150 3.77 14.98 -12.59
CA LYS A 150 4.12 15.91 -13.67
C LYS A 150 5.57 16.39 -13.64
N ASP A 151 6.33 16.08 -12.59
CA ASP A 151 7.76 16.45 -12.49
C ASP A 151 8.64 15.41 -13.21
N PRO A 152 9.25 15.76 -14.36
CA PRO A 152 10.07 14.83 -15.13
C PRO A 152 11.34 14.37 -14.40
N ARG A 153 11.72 15.05 -13.31
CA ARG A 153 12.88 14.68 -12.47
C ARG A 153 12.54 13.60 -11.45
N ARG A 154 11.26 13.25 -11.30
CA ARG A 154 10.76 12.27 -10.33
C ARG A 154 9.86 11.23 -11.00
N PRO A 155 10.39 10.46 -11.98
CA PRO A 155 9.63 9.39 -12.58
C PRO A 155 9.25 8.38 -11.50
N SER A 156 8.02 7.85 -11.58
CA SER A 156 7.67 6.69 -10.77
C SER A 156 8.20 5.42 -11.42
N SER A 157 8.42 4.39 -10.60
CA SER A 157 8.81 3.06 -11.07
C SER A 157 7.77 2.00 -10.67
N PRO A 158 6.50 2.11 -11.15
CA PRO A 158 5.48 1.10 -10.90
C PRO A 158 5.78 -0.16 -11.69
N ILE A 159 5.18 -1.28 -11.27
CA ILE A 159 5.20 -2.51 -12.06
C ILE A 159 4.47 -2.21 -13.38
N ARG A 160 5.19 -2.32 -14.52
CA ARG A 160 4.71 -1.88 -15.84
C ARG A 160 3.50 -2.66 -16.35
N SER A 161 3.33 -3.90 -15.91
CA SER A 161 2.21 -4.78 -16.26
C SER A 161 1.67 -5.48 -15.02
N CYS A 162 0.38 -5.35 -14.74
CA CYS A 162 -0.28 -6.00 -13.63
C CYS A 162 -1.00 -7.27 -14.10
N PRO A 163 -0.85 -8.43 -13.42
CA PRO A 163 -1.68 -9.58 -13.66
C PRO A 163 -3.14 -9.26 -13.37
N SER A 164 -4.04 -9.62 -14.28
CA SER A 164 -5.47 -9.31 -14.14
C SER A 164 -6.12 -9.99 -12.94
N THR A 165 -5.56 -11.14 -12.52
CA THR A 165 -5.93 -11.82 -11.29
C THR A 165 -5.60 -10.98 -10.05
N ALA A 166 -4.42 -10.36 -9.99
CA ALA A 166 -4.05 -9.46 -8.90
C ALA A 166 -4.94 -8.21 -8.89
N HIS A 167 -5.24 -7.66 -10.07
CA HIS A 167 -6.14 -6.52 -10.24
C HIS A 167 -7.55 -6.83 -9.69
N GLY A 168 -8.10 -7.98 -10.09
CA GLY A 168 -9.40 -8.46 -9.59
C GLY A 168 -9.41 -8.70 -8.07
N ARG A 169 -8.32 -9.24 -7.50
CA ARG A 169 -8.20 -9.40 -6.03
C ARG A 169 -8.18 -8.06 -5.29
N CYS A 170 -7.44 -7.07 -5.80
CA CYS A 170 -7.39 -5.73 -5.20
C CYS A 170 -8.78 -5.10 -5.18
N LEU A 171 -9.50 -5.17 -6.30
CA LEU A 171 -10.79 -4.52 -6.45
C LEU A 171 -11.88 -5.24 -5.64
N SER A 172 -11.90 -6.58 -5.68
CA SER A 172 -12.73 -7.43 -4.81
C SER A 172 -12.54 -7.10 -3.33
N TRP A 173 -11.29 -6.86 -2.90
CA TRP A 173 -11.02 -6.51 -1.52
C TRP A 173 -11.56 -5.13 -1.12
N SER A 174 -11.35 -4.10 -1.93
CA SER A 174 -11.95 -2.76 -1.65
C SER A 174 -13.48 -2.79 -1.57
N LEU A 175 -14.15 -3.69 -2.31
CA LEU A 175 -15.60 -3.92 -2.19
C LEU A 175 -15.99 -4.57 -0.86
N ARG A 176 -15.10 -5.40 -0.29
CA ARG A 176 -15.32 -6.13 0.96
C ARG A 176 -14.84 -5.36 2.20
N LEU A 177 -14.17 -4.22 2.04
CA LEU A 177 -13.61 -3.47 3.16
C LEU A 177 -14.67 -3.10 4.21
N LEU A 178 -15.87 -2.75 3.75
CA LEU A 178 -17.01 -2.41 4.60
C LEU A 178 -17.52 -3.59 5.45
N GLN A 179 -17.20 -4.84 5.07
CA GLN A 179 -17.58 -6.04 5.83
C GLN A 179 -16.68 -6.27 7.05
N PHE A 180 -15.55 -5.58 7.16
CA PHE A 180 -14.58 -5.74 8.25
C PHE A 180 -14.65 -4.62 9.30
N PHE A 181 -15.51 -3.61 9.11
CA PHE A 181 -15.81 -2.64 10.16
C PHE A 181 -16.91 -3.21 11.07
N PRO A 182 -16.77 -3.09 12.41
CA PRO A 182 -17.88 -3.40 13.30
C PRO A 182 -19.10 -2.54 12.92
N ARG A 183 -20.28 -3.16 12.88
CA ARG A 183 -21.56 -2.47 12.66
C ARG A 183 -21.94 -1.61 13.86
#